data_AF-A0A521VKN5-F1
#
_entry.id   AF-A0A521VKN5-F1
#
_cell.length_a   1.000
_cell.length_b   1.000
_cell.length_c   1.000
_cell.angle_alpha   90.00
_cell.angle_beta   90.00
_cell.angle_gamma   90.00
#
_symmetry.space_group_name_H-M   'P 1'
#
loop_
_entity.id
_entity.type
_entity.pdbx_description
1 polymer ?
#
loop_
_entity_poly.entity_id
_entity_poly.type
_entity_poly.pdbx_seq_one_letter_code
_entity_poly.pdbx_strand_id
1 'polypeptide(L)'
;MRRLLPLSIAATLAACAAPGPIGERPSVAAQDLESITALLKRDFRERGQAKMDRTQLDEVQRVCNLNADNPPESLAKPLEEAQMKAIKFPNGSLMGDWKNGERIAQSG
;
A
#
# COMPACT_ATOMS: atom_id res chain seq x y z
N MET A 1 -54.25 1.21 35.21
CA MET A 1 -53.84 0.34 34.09
C MET A 1 -53.36 1.23 32.94
N ARG A 2 -52.05 1.50 32.89
CA ARG A 2 -51.44 2.47 31.96
C ARG A 2 -50.70 1.67 30.90
N ARG A 3 -51.27 1.60 29.68
CA ARG A 3 -50.70 0.87 28.54
C ARG A 3 -49.42 1.58 28.11
N LEU A 4 -48.27 0.92 28.26
CA LEU A 4 -47.01 1.36 27.70
C LEU A 4 -46.82 0.65 26.36
N LEU A 5 -46.86 1.42 25.28
CA LEU A 5 -46.59 0.98 23.92
C LEU A 5 -45.05 0.94 23.73
N PRO A 6 -44.45 -0.19 23.32
CA PRO A 6 -43.01 -0.24 23.12
C PRO A 6 -42.65 0.48 21.80
N LEU A 7 -41.88 1.56 21.92
CA LEU A 7 -41.28 2.24 20.78
C LEU A 7 -40.08 1.39 20.31
N SER A 8 -40.29 0.64 19.23
CA SER A 8 -39.22 -0.09 18.54
C SER A 8 -38.19 0.89 17.98
N ILE A 9 -37.00 0.92 18.57
CA ILE A 9 -35.83 1.58 17.98
C ILE A 9 -35.22 0.61 16.97
N ALA A 10 -35.62 0.74 15.71
CA ALA A 10 -34.90 0.16 14.59
C ALA A 10 -33.65 1.01 14.34
N ALA A 11 -32.54 0.67 15.00
CA ALA A 11 -31.24 1.23 14.67
C ALA A 11 -30.76 0.62 13.35
N THR A 12 -30.84 1.40 12.28
CA THR A 12 -30.36 1.02 10.94
C THR A 12 -28.84 0.86 10.94
N LEU A 13 -28.39 -0.38 10.71
CA LEU A 13 -27.04 -0.70 10.24
C LEU A 13 -26.85 -0.14 8.82
N ALA A 14 -25.88 0.75 8.58
CA ALA A 14 -25.41 1.06 7.22
C ALA A 14 -24.06 1.81 7.16
N ALA A 15 -23.04 1.46 7.96
CA ALA A 15 -21.75 2.19 7.93
C ALA A 15 -20.50 1.36 7.55
N CYS A 16 -20.59 0.04 7.34
CA CYS A 16 -19.39 -0.79 7.15
C CYS A 16 -19.11 -1.27 5.71
N ALA A 17 -19.75 -0.72 4.68
CA ALA A 17 -19.58 -1.25 3.31
C ALA A 17 -19.66 -0.20 2.21
N ALA A 18 -19.18 1.02 2.44
CA ALA A 18 -18.85 1.90 1.32
C ALA A 18 -17.48 1.46 0.78
N PRO A 19 -17.38 0.80 -0.40
CA PRO A 19 -16.10 0.73 -1.08
C PRO A 19 -15.66 2.18 -1.31
N GLY A 20 -14.53 2.55 -0.71
CA GLY A 20 -13.85 3.81 -1.06
C GLY A 20 -13.56 3.83 -2.56
N PRO A 21 -13.26 5.01 -3.13
CA PRO A 21 -12.84 5.10 -4.52
C PRO A 21 -11.72 4.10 -4.82
N ILE A 22 -11.79 3.45 -5.98
CA ILE A 22 -10.79 2.48 -6.42
C ILE A 22 -9.43 3.20 -6.45
N GLY A 23 -8.54 2.82 -5.53
CA GLY A 23 -7.20 3.41 -5.41
C GLY A 23 -6.91 4.14 -4.09
N GLU A 24 -7.91 4.38 -3.23
CA GLU A 24 -7.68 5.02 -1.93
C GLU A 24 -7.39 3.99 -0.83
N ARG A 25 -6.10 3.83 -0.53
CA ARG A 25 -5.60 3.01 0.57
C ARG A 25 -5.63 3.82 1.88
N PRO A 26 -6.10 3.28 3.01
CA PRO A 26 -6.08 4.02 4.26
C PRO A 26 -4.65 4.31 4.71
N SER A 27 -4.41 5.49 5.28
CA SER A 27 -3.15 5.82 5.93
C SER A 27 -2.95 4.93 7.17
N VAL A 28 -1.73 4.46 7.38
CA VAL A 28 -1.32 3.76 8.59
C VAL A 28 -0.87 4.78 9.63
N ALA A 29 -1.32 4.65 10.87
CA ALA A 29 -0.84 5.51 11.94
C ALA A 29 0.62 5.18 12.28
N ALA A 30 1.44 6.21 12.54
CA ALA A 30 2.87 6.03 12.73
C ALA A 30 3.22 5.05 13.87
N GLN A 31 2.46 5.09 14.96
CA GLN A 31 2.64 4.17 16.10
C GLN A 31 2.37 2.70 15.75
N ASP A 32 1.58 2.42 14.71
CA ASP A 32 1.17 1.06 14.36
C ASP A 32 2.18 0.38 13.41
N LEU A 33 3.03 1.14 12.72
CA LEU A 33 3.98 0.60 11.73
C LEU A 33 4.91 -0.48 12.30
N GLU A 34 5.42 -0.29 13.51
CA GLU A 34 6.29 -1.28 14.15
C GLU A 34 5.52 -2.56 14.49
N SER A 35 4.31 -2.42 15.03
CA SER A 35 3.45 -3.56 15.36
C SER A 35 3.08 -4.37 14.11
N ILE A 36 2.76 -3.70 13.00
CA ILE A 36 2.47 -4.33 11.71
C ILE A 36 3.72 -5.04 11.18
N THR A 37 4.89 -4.39 11.25
CA THR A 37 6.16 -5.01 10.83
C THR A 37 6.47 -6.26 11.67
N ALA A 38 6.22 -6.22 12.98
CA ALA A 38 6.39 -7.37 13.86
C ALA A 38 5.44 -8.52 13.51
N LEU A 39 4.18 -8.22 13.19
CA LEU A 39 3.20 -9.21 12.71
C LEU A 39 3.68 -9.87 11.40
N LEU A 40 4.14 -9.08 10.43
CA LEU A 40 4.68 -9.60 9.17
C LEU A 40 5.88 -10.53 9.42
N LYS A 41 6.83 -10.13 10.28
CA LYS A 41 7.99 -10.96 10.62
C LYS A 41 7.60 -12.26 11.35
N ARG A 42 6.55 -12.21 12.18
CA ARG A 42 6.04 -13.38 12.92
C ARG A 42 5.33 -14.38 12.01
N ASP A 43 4.59 -13.91 11.01
CA ASP A 43 3.71 -14.76 10.21
C ASP A 43 4.36 -15.26 8.92
N PHE A 44 5.24 -14.46 8.31
CA PHE A 44 5.95 -14.86 7.10
C PHE A 44 7.21 -15.69 7.40
N ARG A 45 7.53 -16.62 6.50
CA ARG A 45 8.73 -17.45 6.55
C ARG A 45 9.41 -17.40 5.19
N GLU A 46 10.74 -17.30 5.17
CA GLU A 46 11.45 -17.30 3.91
C GLU A 46 11.43 -18.65 3.21
N ARG A 47 11.34 -18.63 1.86
CA ARG A 47 11.43 -19.83 1.01
C ARG A 47 12.06 -19.50 -0.33
N GLY A 48 13.17 -20.15 -0.67
CA GLY A 48 13.88 -19.92 -1.94
C GLY A 48 14.27 -18.45 -2.13
N GLN A 49 13.84 -17.83 -3.23
CA GLN A 49 14.02 -16.40 -3.52
C GLN A 49 13.16 -15.48 -2.64
N ALA A 50 12.14 -16.04 -1.99
CA ALA A 50 11.24 -15.54 -0.95
C ALA A 50 11.88 -14.99 0.33
N LYS A 51 12.88 -14.11 0.31
CA LYS A 51 13.59 -13.62 1.51
C LYS A 51 12.76 -12.65 2.38
N MET A 52 13.06 -12.63 3.68
CA MET A 52 12.36 -11.85 4.72
C MET A 52 12.65 -10.33 4.67
N ASP A 53 13.71 -9.91 3.99
CA ASP A 53 14.04 -8.51 3.75
C ASP A 53 12.89 -7.74 3.08
N ARG A 54 12.06 -8.39 2.26
CA ARG A 54 10.84 -7.80 1.67
C ARG A 54 9.79 -7.33 2.68
N THR A 55 9.86 -7.78 3.93
CA THR A 55 8.97 -7.31 5.01
C THR A 55 9.47 -6.01 5.65
N GLN A 56 10.69 -5.60 5.34
CA GLN A 56 11.27 -4.34 5.80
C GLN A 56 10.87 -3.25 4.82
N LEU A 57 10.17 -2.23 5.32
CA LEU A 57 9.75 -1.11 4.50
C LEU A 57 10.96 -0.24 4.17
N ASP A 58 11.15 0.05 2.88
CA ASP A 58 12.01 1.16 2.46
C ASP A 58 11.36 2.52 2.80
N GLU A 59 12.09 3.59 2.55
CA GLU A 59 11.63 4.94 2.89
C GLU A 59 10.39 5.37 2.09
N VAL A 60 10.33 5.02 0.79
CA VAL A 60 9.18 5.32 -0.08
C VAL A 60 7.95 4.60 0.43
N GLN A 61 8.06 3.29 0.68
CA GLN A 61 6.98 2.47 1.20
C GLN A 61 6.49 2.97 2.57
N ARG A 62 7.41 3.35 3.46
CA ARG A 62 7.05 3.93 4.76
C ARG A 62 6.25 5.22 4.60
N VAL A 63 6.74 6.15 3.78
CA VAL A 63 6.07 7.45 3.56
C VAL A 63 4.71 7.26 2.91
N CYS A 64 4.61 6.41 1.87
CA CYS A 64 3.34 6.13 1.21
C CYS A 64 2.33 5.44 2.15
N ASN A 65 2.77 4.52 3.00
CA ASN A 65 1.90 3.91 4.02
C ASN A 65 1.33 4.95 4.99
N LEU A 66 2.15 5.91 5.44
CA LEU A 66 1.73 6.95 6.38
C LEU A 66 0.76 7.96 5.77
N ASN A 67 0.82 8.15 4.45
CA ASN A 67 0.11 9.24 3.77
C ASN A 67 -0.94 8.76 2.77
N ALA A 68 -1.39 7.50 2.86
CA ALA A 68 -2.42 6.97 1.95
C ALA A 68 -2.03 7.15 0.48
N ASP A 69 -0.76 6.93 0.14
CA ASP A 69 -0.18 7.13 -1.19
C ASP A 69 -0.23 8.59 -1.71
N ASN A 70 -0.59 9.56 -0.86
CA ASN A 70 -0.63 10.99 -1.17
C ASN A 70 0.24 11.82 -0.20
N PRO A 71 1.58 11.60 -0.18
CA PRO A 71 2.47 12.35 0.69
C PRO A 71 2.55 13.84 0.32
N PRO A 72 2.76 14.73 1.30
CA PRO A 72 3.04 16.13 1.00
C PRO A 72 4.33 16.28 0.18
N GLU A 73 4.39 17.32 -0.67
CA GLU A 73 5.52 17.56 -1.58
C GLU A 73 6.88 17.58 -0.86
N SER A 74 6.92 18.11 0.37
CA SER A 74 8.13 18.17 1.18
C SER A 74 8.72 16.79 1.51
N LEU A 75 7.90 15.75 1.52
CA LEU A 75 8.33 14.36 1.68
C LEU A 75 8.50 13.66 0.33
N ALA A 76 7.63 13.94 -0.64
CA ALA A 76 7.66 13.29 -1.96
C ALA A 76 8.91 13.66 -2.77
N LYS A 77 9.23 14.95 -2.87
CA LYS A 77 10.27 15.45 -3.78
C LYS A 77 11.68 14.90 -3.49
N PRO A 78 12.16 14.86 -2.23
CA PRO A 78 13.46 14.24 -1.93
C PRO A 78 13.49 12.74 -2.26
N LEU A 79 12.38 12.04 -2.04
CA LEU A 79 12.25 10.62 -2.37
C LEU A 79 12.30 10.40 -3.89
N GLU A 80 11.55 11.19 -4.66
CA GLU A 80 11.60 11.16 -6.13
C GLU A 80 13.03 11.38 -6.63
N GLU A 81 13.74 12.39 -6.12
CA GLU A 81 15.13 12.65 -6.50
C GLU A 81 16.06 11.47 -6.16
N ALA A 82 15.87 10.85 -4.99
CA ALA A 82 16.64 9.68 -4.59
C ALA A 82 16.36 8.47 -5.49
N GLN A 83 15.08 8.20 -5.82
CA GLN A 83 14.69 7.09 -6.69
C GLN A 83 15.15 7.32 -8.14
N MET A 84 15.07 8.55 -8.65
CA MET A 84 15.56 8.90 -9.98
C MET A 84 17.06 8.64 -10.13
N LYS A 85 17.86 8.90 -9.08
CA LYS A 85 19.31 8.60 -9.07
C LYS A 85 19.61 7.09 -9.05
N ALA A 86 18.67 6.25 -8.60
CA ALA A 86 18.85 4.80 -8.56
C ALA A 86 18.62 4.14 -9.93
N ILE A 87 18.03 4.85 -10.90
CA ILE A 87 17.75 4.33 -12.24
C ILE A 87 19.05 4.08 -12.99
N LYS A 88 19.31 2.82 -13.33
CA LYS A 88 20.43 2.42 -14.19
C LYS A 88 19.99 2.43 -15.64
N PHE A 89 20.41 3.44 -16.39
CA PHE A 89 20.15 3.51 -17.82
C PHE A 89 21.07 2.56 -18.61
N PRO A 90 20.58 1.99 -19.72
CA PRO A 90 21.44 1.22 -20.62
C PRO A 90 22.40 2.17 -21.36
N ASN A 91 23.59 1.65 -21.67
CA ASN A 91 24.49 2.31 -22.61
C ASN A 91 23.99 2.05 -24.04
N GLY A 92 23.13 2.94 -24.57
CA GLY A 92 22.62 2.85 -25.94
C GLY A 92 21.11 3.03 -26.04
N SER A 93 20.45 2.18 -26.82
CA SER A 93 19.01 2.30 -27.09
C SER A 93 18.18 2.07 -25.83
N LEU A 94 17.19 2.94 -25.61
CA LEU A 94 16.13 2.72 -24.62
C LEU A 94 15.06 1.74 -25.12
N MET A 95 15.05 1.45 -26.42
CA MET A 95 14.06 0.58 -27.07
C MET A 95 14.69 -0.75 -27.50
N GLY A 96 14.01 -1.85 -27.15
CA GLY A 96 14.33 -3.21 -27.57
C GLY A 96 13.34 -3.78 -28.58
N ASP A 97 13.27 -5.11 -28.70
CA ASP A 97 12.30 -5.80 -29.55
C ASP A 97 10.90 -5.75 -28.91
N TRP A 98 9.96 -5.12 -29.63
CA TRP A 98 8.57 -4.96 -29.16
C TRP A 98 7.86 -6.30 -28.92
N LYS A 99 8.21 -7.36 -29.64
CA LYS A 99 7.59 -8.70 -29.44
C LYS A 99 7.97 -9.28 -28.07
N ASN A 100 9.22 -9.04 -27.63
CA ASN A 100 9.65 -9.40 -26.29
C ASN A 100 8.99 -8.51 -25.24
N GLY A 101 8.80 -7.22 -25.54
CA GLY A 101 8.04 -6.30 -24.70
C GLY A 101 6.62 -6.77 -24.42
N GLU A 102 5.89 -7.21 -25.46
CA GLU A 102 4.54 -7.78 -25.32
C GLU A 102 4.54 -9.00 -24.39
N ARG A 103 5.48 -9.93 -24.60
CA ARG A 103 5.57 -11.13 -23.76
C ARG A 103 5.82 -10.78 -22.28
N ILE A 104 6.61 -9.75 -21.98
CA ILE A 104 6.84 -9.28 -20.60
C ILE A 104 5.58 -8.65 -20.02
N ALA A 105 4.87 -7.82 -20.79
CA ALA A 105 3.63 -7.18 -20.36
C ALA A 105 2.53 -8.19 -19.98
N GLN A 106 2.54 -9.37 -20.62
CA GLN A 106 1.57 -10.44 -20.36
C GLN A 106 1.99 -11.45 -19.27
N SER A 107 3.19 -11.33 -18.67
CA SER A 107 3.75 -12.35 -17.77
C SER A 107 3.57 -12.06 -16.27
N GLY A 108 2.44 -11.45 -15.90
CA GLY A 108 2.15 -10.95 -14.55
C GLY A 108 2.62 -11.82 -13.38
#